data_AF-A0A9X6NL71-F1
#
_entry.id   AF-A0A9X6NL71-F1
#
_cell.length_a   1.000
_cell.length_b   1.000
_cell.length_c   1.000
_cell.angle_alpha   90.00
_cell.angle_beta   90.00
_cell.angle_gamma   90.00
#
_symmetry.space_group_name_H-M   'P 1'
#
loop_
_entity.id
_entity.type
_entity.pdbx_description
1 polymer ?
#
loop_
_entity_poly.entity_id
_entity_poly.type
_entity_poly.pdbx_seq_one_letter_code
_entity_poly.pdbx_strand_id
1 'polypeptide(L)'
;MSHEQFNLADNFSVRVERAKLVGGACIPGDGDLISQQVKSLRCVFQIKNEDNFCMARALVVAKAHADIDESTPELRKEGMKAYKKLGQATGPMRGSQKKAALELVRLAGITDMKGPYTLADLPKFEAVLPGYQITVLNFANGKGIIYKSEATGKPLMLLQRNNHFDVCTSIAPFFGRSYWCHNCDKGYDQRTLHRCQFMCQMCLRQDCPKEMDSLIFCTSCLREFPGQSCFVHHLATTEGGSKNNGTEIPSLCSQNKRCPNCRMTFSLQHREEGAKHQCGETFCKNCKIHVIPGDHQCYIMPINFSPAQRKKHRETEFLYFDLETFTSADGTLIPNLAVVQNGFVNAVLPKTNEPIEETSRDELCKFLISPQCHNCLTNFILKWCLANGIIPQKQIINGTKIMQMDICNPTLGINLRIHCSYRQIPLKLFDFPAALELKDDKTYFDQWYAGEKQAKDGRYDFNAELRDYCKRDVDVLRDGCQKWREIFMEISGGICPFNAGLTIASLCSVIWRLKFLV
;
A
#
# COMPACT_ATOMS: atom_id res chain seq x y z
N MET A 1 -37.92 -5.11 11.87
CA MET A 1 -38.01 -4.24 13.06
C MET A 1 -36.96 -3.16 12.93
N SER A 2 -37.36 -1.95 13.31
CA SER A 2 -36.83 -0.64 12.95
C SER A 2 -35.40 -0.34 13.38
N HIS A 3 -34.74 0.48 12.57
CA HIS A 3 -33.52 1.22 12.88
C HIS A 3 -33.81 2.38 13.83
N GLU A 4 -34.15 2.10 15.08
CA GLU A 4 -34.30 3.13 16.09
C GLU A 4 -33.50 2.79 17.34
N GLN A 5 -32.68 3.77 17.74
CA GLN A 5 -31.85 3.86 18.95
C GLN A 5 -30.45 3.22 18.85
N PHE A 6 -29.54 3.93 18.16
CA PHE A 6 -28.12 3.89 18.51
C PHE A 6 -27.72 5.29 18.99
N ASN A 7 -27.52 5.46 20.30
CA ASN A 7 -27.06 6.70 20.89
C ASN A 7 -25.52 6.67 20.97
N LEU A 8 -24.86 7.66 20.36
CA LEU A 8 -23.40 7.79 20.26
C LEU A 8 -22.69 8.13 21.59
N ALA A 9 -23.40 8.07 22.71
CA ALA A 9 -22.90 8.42 24.05
C ALA A 9 -22.59 7.19 24.93
N ASP A 10 -22.87 5.97 24.46
CA ASP A 10 -22.58 4.77 25.22
C ASP A 10 -21.08 4.42 25.16
N ASN A 11 -20.44 4.43 26.32
CA ASN A 11 -19.09 3.92 26.49
C ASN A 11 -19.08 2.42 26.19
N PHE A 12 -18.72 2.04 24.96
CA PHE A 12 -18.51 0.64 24.62
C PHE A 12 -17.10 0.22 25.05
N SER A 13 -17.01 -0.76 25.95
CA SER A 13 -15.75 -1.36 26.35
C SER A 13 -15.32 -2.39 25.30
N VAL A 14 -14.37 -2.02 24.44
CA VAL A 14 -13.70 -2.98 23.55
C VAL A 14 -12.69 -3.78 24.37
N ARG A 15 -12.99 -5.06 24.62
CA ARG A 15 -12.00 -5.99 25.15
C ARG A 15 -11.16 -6.51 23.99
N VAL A 16 -10.02 -5.86 23.74
CA VAL A 16 -9.01 -6.36 22.80
C VAL A 16 -8.19 -7.42 23.51
N GLU A 17 -8.52 -8.69 23.29
CA GLU A 17 -7.64 -9.78 23.71
C GLU A 17 -6.50 -9.92 22.70
N ARG A 18 -5.30 -9.55 23.15
CA ARG A 18 -4.06 -9.76 22.40
C ARG A 18 -3.68 -11.23 22.57
N ALA A 19 -4.08 -12.08 21.64
CA ALA A 19 -3.58 -13.44 21.58
C ALA A 19 -2.06 -13.38 21.38
N LYS A 20 -1.30 -13.70 22.43
CA LYS A 20 0.14 -13.97 22.33
C LYS A 20 0.24 -15.23 21.47
N LEU A 21 0.74 -15.11 20.25
CA LEU A 21 1.13 -16.29 19.47
C LEU A 21 2.22 -17.00 20.28
N VAL A 22 1.81 -18.07 20.96
CA VAL A 22 2.73 -19.01 21.60
C VAL A 22 3.57 -19.59 20.48
N GLY A 23 4.89 -19.57 20.64
CA GLY A 23 5.85 -19.91 19.59
C GLY A 23 5.50 -21.24 18.90
N GLY A 24 5.08 -21.13 17.64
CA GLY A 24 4.90 -22.26 16.74
C GLY A 24 6.26 -22.63 16.14
N ALA A 25 6.70 -23.86 16.41
CA ALA A 25 7.84 -24.47 15.72
C ALA A 25 7.61 -24.47 14.20
N CYS A 26 8.68 -24.27 13.44
CA CYS A 26 8.65 -24.32 11.97
C CYS A 26 8.17 -25.70 11.49
N ILE A 27 7.11 -25.71 10.69
CA ILE A 27 6.84 -26.81 9.76
C ILE A 27 7.85 -26.68 8.61
N PRO A 28 8.69 -27.69 8.33
CA PRO A 28 9.67 -27.60 7.24
C PRO A 28 8.92 -27.72 5.90
N GLY A 29 8.91 -26.65 5.10
CA GLY A 29 8.36 -26.70 3.73
C GLY A 29 7.96 -25.36 3.12
N ASP A 30 7.68 -24.32 3.92
CA ASP A 30 7.26 -23.02 3.38
C ASP A 30 8.46 -22.22 2.84
N GLY A 31 8.44 -21.92 1.53
CA GLY A 31 9.41 -21.04 0.89
C GLY A 31 9.46 -19.67 1.57
N ASP A 32 10.63 -19.07 1.73
CA ASP A 32 10.82 -17.81 2.48
C ASP A 32 10.18 -16.59 1.78
N LEU A 33 8.87 -16.41 1.97
CA LEU A 33 8.02 -15.34 1.44
C LEU A 33 8.54 -13.91 1.74
N ILE A 34 9.05 -13.69 2.96
CA ILE A 34 9.47 -12.37 3.41
C ILE A 34 10.76 -11.95 2.66
N SER A 35 11.60 -12.93 2.30
CA SER A 35 12.80 -12.68 1.49
C SER A 35 12.49 -12.09 0.11
N GLN A 36 11.37 -12.44 -0.53
CA GLN A 36 11.01 -11.87 -1.84
C GLN A 36 10.49 -10.43 -1.74
N GLN A 37 9.67 -10.12 -0.74
CA GLN A 37 9.19 -8.75 -0.49
C GLN A 37 10.34 -7.79 -0.25
N VAL A 38 11.30 -8.20 0.57
CA VAL A 38 12.46 -7.40 0.90
C VAL A 38 13.35 -7.12 -0.31
N LYS A 39 13.48 -8.06 -1.25
CA LYS A 39 14.22 -7.83 -2.50
C LYS A 39 13.65 -6.68 -3.33
N SER A 40 12.34 -6.43 -3.25
CA SER A 40 11.69 -5.31 -3.95
C SER A 40 11.92 -3.95 -3.26
N LEU A 41 12.23 -3.94 -1.97
CA LEU A 41 12.42 -2.73 -1.18
C LEU A 41 13.89 -2.28 -1.25
N ARG A 42 14.18 -1.30 -2.11
CA ARG A 42 15.53 -0.72 -2.25
C ARG A 42 16.09 -0.10 -0.95
N CYS A 43 15.22 0.18 0.03
CA CYS A 43 15.60 0.72 1.33
C CYS A 43 15.95 -0.37 2.35
N VAL A 44 15.98 -1.65 1.97
CA VAL A 44 16.37 -2.73 2.87
C VAL A 44 17.64 -3.39 2.36
N PHE A 45 18.61 -3.51 3.26
CA PHE A 45 19.84 -4.25 3.07
C PHE A 45 19.72 -5.62 3.76
N GLN A 46 19.80 -6.68 2.96
CA GLN A 46 19.65 -8.06 3.45
C GLN A 46 20.95 -8.58 4.08
N ILE A 47 20.86 -9.06 5.33
CA ILE A 47 21.98 -9.71 6.01
C ILE A 47 22.03 -11.17 5.56
N LYS A 48 23.11 -11.57 4.90
CA LYS A 48 23.32 -12.96 4.47
C LYS A 48 24.28 -13.66 5.44
N ASN A 49 23.74 -14.43 6.37
CA ASN A 49 24.51 -15.17 7.37
C ASN A 49 23.92 -16.56 7.63
N GLU A 50 24.79 -17.49 8.07
CA GLU A 50 24.41 -18.85 8.49
C GLU A 50 24.47 -19.01 10.02
N ASP A 51 24.91 -17.97 10.72
CA ASP A 51 25.08 -17.98 12.17
C ASP A 51 23.91 -17.28 12.89
N ASN A 52 23.88 -17.37 14.22
CA ASN A 52 22.82 -16.78 15.04
C ASN A 52 23.00 -15.27 15.30
N PHE A 53 23.94 -14.62 14.60
CA PHE A 53 24.33 -13.23 14.84
C PHE A 53 23.64 -12.21 13.91
N CYS A 54 22.51 -12.56 13.29
CA CYS A 54 21.84 -11.68 12.32
C CYS A 54 21.52 -10.30 12.92
N MET A 55 21.00 -10.23 14.15
CA MET A 55 20.74 -8.96 14.84
C MET A 55 22.01 -8.13 15.06
N ALA A 56 23.06 -8.73 15.61
CA ALA A 56 24.33 -8.03 15.85
C ALA A 56 24.97 -7.57 14.53
N ARG A 57 24.96 -8.40 13.50
CA ARG A 57 25.43 -8.03 12.15
C ARG A 57 24.62 -6.87 11.58
N ALA A 58 23.30 -6.91 11.72
CA ALA A 58 22.41 -5.85 11.26
C ALA A 58 22.67 -4.54 12.01
N LEU A 59 22.86 -4.58 13.33
CA LEU A 59 23.19 -3.39 14.15
C LEU A 59 24.49 -2.73 13.70
N VAL A 60 25.55 -3.51 13.45
CA VAL A 60 26.83 -2.95 13.00
C VAL A 60 26.70 -2.33 11.60
N VAL A 61 25.98 -2.98 10.67
CA VAL A 61 25.73 -2.42 9.34
C VAL A 61 24.84 -1.17 9.39
N ALA A 62 23.80 -1.18 10.22
CA ALA A 62 22.94 -0.03 10.46
C ALA A 62 23.72 1.14 11.06
N LYS A 63 24.64 0.86 12.00
CA LYS A 63 25.53 1.87 12.59
C LYS A 63 26.43 2.49 11.53
N ALA A 64 27.08 1.68 10.70
CA ALA A 64 27.92 2.17 9.60
C ALA A 64 27.14 3.04 8.61
N HIS A 65 25.84 2.75 8.40
CA HIS A 65 24.96 3.59 7.58
C HIS A 65 24.60 4.92 8.29
N ALA A 66 24.24 4.86 9.57
CA ALA A 66 23.89 6.05 10.36
C ALA A 66 25.09 7.00 10.58
N ASP A 67 26.30 6.46 10.54
CA ASP A 67 27.55 7.22 10.69
C ASP A 67 28.05 7.89 9.42
N ILE A 68 27.36 7.71 8.28
CA ILE A 68 27.68 8.44 7.05
C ILE A 68 27.46 9.94 7.30
N ASP A 69 28.53 10.71 7.22
CA ASP A 69 28.47 12.16 7.30
C ASP A 69 28.00 12.73 5.95
N GLU A 70 26.93 13.51 5.97
CA GLU A 70 26.34 14.13 4.78
C GLU A 70 26.75 15.60 4.59
N SER A 71 27.62 16.14 5.46
CA SER A 71 28.04 17.55 5.43
C SER A 71 28.83 17.91 4.17
N THR A 72 29.71 17.02 3.70
CA THR A 72 30.48 17.21 2.46
C THR A 72 30.39 15.99 1.54
N PRO A 73 30.49 16.17 0.21
CA PRO A 73 30.51 15.06 -0.74
C PRO A 73 31.65 14.06 -0.48
N GLU A 74 32.80 14.51 0.01
CA GLU A 74 33.99 13.71 0.28
C GLU A 74 33.77 12.79 1.48
N LEU A 75 33.30 13.34 2.60
CA LEU A 75 33.00 12.58 3.81
C LEU A 75 31.86 11.59 3.57
N ARG A 76 30.85 11.99 2.79
CA ARG A 76 29.77 11.10 2.34
C ARG A 76 30.32 9.92 1.56
N LYS A 77 31.26 10.16 0.64
CA LYS A 77 31.87 9.11 -0.19
C LYS A 77 32.68 8.15 0.66
N GLU A 78 33.41 8.65 1.65
CA GLU A 78 34.18 7.84 2.59
C GLU A 78 33.27 6.97 3.48
N GLY A 79 32.26 7.56 4.11
CA GLY A 79 31.28 6.84 4.92
C GLY A 79 30.53 5.78 4.10
N MET A 80 30.11 6.12 2.88
CA MET A 80 29.48 5.17 1.96
C MET A 80 30.40 4.01 1.58
N LYS A 81 31.71 4.26 1.44
CA LYS A 81 32.71 3.21 1.18
C LYS A 81 32.82 2.27 2.39
N ALA A 82 32.85 2.80 3.61
CA ALA A 82 32.87 2.01 4.84
C ALA A 82 31.60 1.16 5.00
N TYR A 83 30.42 1.77 4.84
CA TYR A 83 29.12 1.08 4.85
C TYR A 83 29.07 -0.05 3.79
N LYS A 84 29.43 0.23 2.53
CA LYS A 84 29.45 -0.78 1.47
C LYS A 84 30.43 -1.91 1.75
N LYS A 85 31.62 -1.60 2.28
CA LYS A 85 32.62 -2.60 2.68
C LYS A 85 32.11 -3.52 3.79
N LEU A 86 31.28 -3.02 4.69
CA LEU A 86 30.69 -3.81 5.77
C LEU A 86 29.41 -4.56 5.35
N GLY A 87 28.67 -4.00 4.39
CA GLY A 87 27.48 -4.61 3.81
C GLY A 87 27.79 -5.73 2.82
N GLN A 88 28.81 -5.60 1.96
CA GLN A 88 29.09 -6.61 0.93
C GLN A 88 29.39 -8.00 1.54
N ALA A 89 28.45 -8.93 1.34
CA ALA A 89 28.49 -10.28 1.91
C ALA A 89 29.21 -11.33 1.04
N THR A 90 29.83 -10.93 -0.08
CA THR A 90 30.57 -11.84 -0.97
C THR A 90 32.06 -11.82 -0.65
N GLY A 91 32.65 -13.01 -0.45
CA GLY A 91 34.09 -13.18 -0.25
C GLY A 91 34.60 -12.80 1.16
N PRO A 92 35.86 -12.35 1.32
CA PRO A 92 36.52 -12.14 2.61
C PRO A 92 35.85 -11.09 3.53
N MET A 93 34.94 -10.27 3.00
CA MET A 93 34.19 -9.27 3.75
C MET A 93 33.10 -9.83 4.69
N ARG A 94 32.61 -11.06 4.47
CA ARG A 94 31.70 -11.76 5.42
C ARG A 94 32.34 -11.92 6.81
N GLY A 95 33.68 -12.03 6.86
CA GLY A 95 34.47 -12.10 8.08
C GLY A 95 34.59 -10.76 8.81
N SER A 96 34.66 -9.64 8.08
CA SER A 96 34.73 -8.29 8.68
C SER A 96 33.43 -7.94 9.40
N GLN A 97 32.28 -8.22 8.77
CA GLN A 97 30.96 -8.07 9.38
C GLN A 97 30.81 -8.97 10.61
N LYS A 98 31.26 -10.24 10.53
CA LYS A 98 31.22 -11.17 11.66
C LYS A 98 32.08 -10.69 12.83
N LYS A 99 33.30 -10.24 12.55
CA LYS A 99 34.25 -9.76 13.56
C LYS A 99 33.69 -8.55 14.30
N ALA A 100 33.11 -7.59 13.58
CA ALA A 100 32.48 -6.43 14.19
C ALA A 100 31.23 -6.80 15.01
N ALA A 101 30.42 -7.76 14.54
CA ALA A 101 29.28 -8.27 15.29
C ALA A 101 29.70 -8.98 16.58
N LEU A 102 30.75 -9.81 16.54
CA LEU A 102 31.30 -10.47 17.73
C LEU A 102 31.84 -9.47 18.75
N GLU A 103 32.51 -8.41 18.29
CA GLU A 103 32.97 -7.35 19.19
C GLU A 103 31.81 -6.61 19.85
N LEU A 104 30.74 -6.31 19.09
CA LEU A 104 29.54 -5.70 19.65
C LEU A 104 28.88 -6.60 20.72
N VAL A 105 28.78 -7.90 20.45
CA VAL A 105 28.24 -8.89 21.41
C VAL A 105 29.12 -9.00 22.66
N ARG A 106 30.45 -8.98 22.49
CA ARG A 106 31.42 -8.98 23.59
C ARG A 106 31.25 -7.75 24.47
N LEU A 107 31.11 -6.56 23.86
CA LEU A 107 30.86 -5.32 24.59
C LEU A 107 29.53 -5.38 25.34
N ALA A 108 28.48 -5.92 24.72
CA ALA A 108 27.15 -6.08 25.32
C ALA A 108 27.11 -7.09 26.48
N GLY A 109 28.23 -7.75 26.81
CA GLY A 109 28.31 -8.70 27.92
C GLY A 109 27.53 -9.99 27.71
N ILE A 110 27.18 -10.33 26.47
CA ILE A 110 26.41 -11.54 26.17
C ILE A 110 27.37 -12.73 26.07
N THR A 111 27.26 -13.64 27.04
CA THR A 111 28.13 -14.81 27.15
C THR A 111 27.54 -16.06 26.50
N ASP A 112 26.21 -16.20 26.51
CA ASP A 112 25.51 -17.30 25.81
C ASP A 112 25.18 -16.89 24.37
N MET A 113 25.99 -17.37 23.43
CA MET A 113 25.85 -17.13 21.99
C MET A 113 25.27 -18.34 21.24
N LYS A 114 24.67 -19.31 21.94
CA LYS A 114 24.17 -20.55 21.31
C LYS A 114 22.88 -20.34 20.52
N GLY A 115 22.02 -19.41 20.94
CA GLY A 115 20.73 -19.13 20.32
C GLY A 115 20.67 -17.82 19.49
N PRO A 116 19.64 -17.63 18.65
CA PRO A 116 19.40 -16.36 17.97
C PRO A 116 18.96 -15.28 18.96
N TYR A 117 19.41 -14.04 18.71
CA TYR A 117 18.99 -12.89 19.51
C TYR A 117 17.52 -12.52 19.25
N THR A 118 16.84 -12.09 20.30
CA THR A 118 15.44 -11.65 20.25
C THR A 118 15.31 -10.18 20.64
N LEU A 119 14.09 -9.62 20.54
CA LEU A 119 13.84 -8.25 21.01
C LEU A 119 14.20 -8.05 22.49
N ALA A 120 14.19 -9.12 23.30
CA ALA A 120 14.58 -9.05 24.72
C ALA A 120 16.08 -8.80 24.92
N ASP A 121 16.92 -9.01 23.91
CA ASP A 121 18.35 -8.76 23.97
C ASP A 121 18.73 -7.32 23.58
N LEU A 122 17.81 -6.57 22.94
CA LEU A 122 18.05 -5.19 22.50
C LEU A 122 18.53 -4.26 23.62
N PRO A 123 17.98 -4.30 24.86
CA PRO A 123 18.48 -3.46 25.94
C PRO A 123 19.99 -3.62 26.23
N LYS A 124 20.56 -4.82 26.02
CA LYS A 124 22.00 -5.05 26.20
C LYS A 124 22.83 -4.39 25.11
N PHE A 125 22.32 -4.38 23.88
CA PHE A 125 22.96 -3.68 22.76
C PHE A 125 22.83 -2.16 22.88
N GLU A 126 21.71 -1.67 23.40
CA GLU A 126 21.50 -0.24 23.67
C GLU A 126 22.52 0.31 24.66
N ALA A 127 22.82 -0.45 25.72
CA ALA A 127 23.80 -0.05 26.72
C ALA A 127 25.21 0.21 26.15
N VAL A 128 25.55 -0.41 25.01
CA VAL A 128 26.86 -0.29 24.37
C VAL A 128 26.84 0.51 23.07
N LEU A 129 25.70 1.07 22.72
CA LEU A 129 25.50 1.96 21.56
C LEU A 129 24.97 3.33 22.02
N PRO A 130 25.72 4.07 22.86
CA PRO A 130 25.30 5.40 23.29
C PRO A 130 25.21 6.36 22.09
N GLY A 131 24.20 7.23 22.09
CA GLY A 131 23.98 8.19 21.00
C GLY A 131 23.24 7.63 19.78
N TYR A 132 22.71 6.40 19.88
CA TYR A 132 21.89 5.76 18.86
C TYR A 132 20.50 5.40 19.39
N GLN A 133 19.50 5.41 18.51
CA GLN A 133 18.13 4.96 18.81
C GLN A 133 17.80 3.72 17.99
N ILE A 134 17.61 2.56 18.62
CA ILE A 134 17.27 1.33 17.91
C ILE A 134 15.78 1.31 17.60
N THR A 135 15.42 1.12 16.33
CA THR A 135 14.04 0.95 15.86
C THR A 135 13.92 -0.35 15.08
N VAL A 136 12.99 -1.21 15.47
CA VAL A 136 12.72 -2.48 14.77
C VAL A 136 11.37 -2.41 14.06
N LEU A 137 11.38 -2.77 12.78
CA LEU A 137 10.24 -2.82 11.88
C LEU A 137 9.82 -4.28 11.63
N ASN A 138 8.55 -4.50 11.28
CA ASN A 138 8.01 -5.81 10.89
C ASN A 138 6.90 -5.66 9.83
N PHE A 139 6.57 -6.76 9.16
CA PHE A 139 5.45 -6.95 8.22
C PHE A 139 4.24 -7.70 8.80
N ALA A 140 4.34 -8.28 10.01
CA ALA A 140 3.38 -9.26 10.53
C ALA A 140 1.89 -8.82 10.52
N ASN A 141 1.60 -7.50 10.57
CA ASN A 141 0.25 -6.93 10.46
C ASN A 141 0.24 -5.73 9.50
N GLY A 142 1.01 -5.80 8.42
CA GLY A 142 1.40 -4.65 7.61
C GLY A 142 2.73 -4.05 8.09
N LYS A 143 3.17 -2.98 7.42
CA LYS A 143 4.40 -2.26 7.78
C LYS A 143 4.20 -1.53 9.09
N GLY A 144 5.00 -1.83 10.11
CA GLY A 144 4.88 -1.19 11.43
C GLY A 144 6.17 -1.20 12.22
N ILE A 145 6.24 -0.31 13.23
CA ILE A 145 7.30 -0.28 14.24
C ILE A 145 6.86 -1.21 15.39
N ILE A 146 7.67 -2.21 15.70
CA ILE A 146 7.41 -3.19 16.77
C ILE A 146 8.26 -2.94 18.01
N TYR A 147 9.35 -2.18 17.87
CA TYR A 147 10.22 -1.78 18.97
C TYR A 147 10.88 -0.44 18.63
N LYS A 148 11.00 0.44 19.63
CA LYS A 148 11.74 1.70 19.53
C LYS A 148 12.35 2.01 20.88
N SER A 149 13.67 2.19 20.91
CA SER A 149 14.40 2.48 22.15
C SER A 149 14.04 3.87 22.69
N GLU A 150 14.08 4.02 24.02
CA GLU A 150 13.89 5.32 24.68
C GLU A 150 15.07 6.28 24.45
N ALA A 151 16.25 5.73 24.13
CA ALA A 151 17.43 6.52 23.81
C ALA A 151 17.18 7.50 22.65
N THR A 152 17.70 8.72 22.80
CA THR A 152 17.70 9.74 21.74
C THR A 152 19.03 9.71 21.00
N GLY A 153 19.00 9.66 19.67
CA GLY A 153 20.22 9.56 18.89
C GLY A 153 19.98 9.27 17.43
N LYS A 154 21.06 8.92 16.71
CA LYS A 154 20.96 8.52 15.31
C LYS A 154 20.15 7.21 15.19
N PRO A 155 19.16 7.13 14.28
CA PRO A 155 18.30 5.95 14.21
C PRO A 155 19.04 4.74 13.61
N LEU A 156 19.05 3.63 14.35
CA LEU A 156 19.50 2.32 13.91
C LEU A 156 18.29 1.46 13.59
N MET A 157 18.07 1.27 12.31
CA MET A 157 16.82 0.72 11.80
C MET A 157 16.98 -0.73 11.36
N LEU A 158 16.29 -1.62 12.06
CA LEU A 158 16.28 -3.06 11.78
C LEU A 158 14.93 -3.48 11.23
N LEU A 159 14.93 -4.54 10.42
CA LEU A 159 13.72 -5.19 9.91
C LEU A 159 13.71 -6.64 10.38
N GLN A 160 12.77 -6.99 11.26
CA GLN A 160 12.58 -8.36 11.72
C GLN A 160 11.77 -9.17 10.70
N ARG A 161 12.25 -10.36 10.38
CA ARG A 161 11.62 -11.36 9.52
C ARG A 161 11.70 -12.71 10.19
N ASN A 162 10.60 -13.21 10.75
CA ASN A 162 10.62 -14.43 11.56
C ASN A 162 11.71 -14.31 12.66
N ASN A 163 12.75 -15.15 12.59
CA ASN A 163 13.91 -15.16 13.50
C ASN A 163 15.17 -14.47 12.92
N HIS A 164 15.01 -13.66 11.87
CA HIS A 164 16.11 -13.00 11.16
C HIS A 164 15.97 -11.47 11.20
N PHE A 165 17.10 -10.76 11.14
CA PHE A 165 17.15 -9.29 11.16
C PHE A 165 17.94 -8.76 9.97
N ASP A 166 17.29 -7.90 9.20
CA ASP A 166 17.89 -7.09 8.13
C ASP A 166 18.04 -5.63 8.56
N VAL A 167 18.69 -4.83 7.71
CA VAL A 167 18.86 -3.39 7.94
C VAL A 167 17.92 -2.60 7.05
N CYS A 168 17.16 -1.67 7.62
CA CYS A 168 16.36 -0.72 6.86
C CYS A 168 17.12 0.62 6.78
N THR A 169 17.63 0.99 5.61
CA THR A 169 18.43 2.22 5.45
C THR A 169 17.58 3.49 5.45
N SER A 170 16.27 3.38 5.22
CA SER A 170 15.38 4.55 5.25
C SER A 170 13.94 4.17 5.57
N ILE A 171 13.37 4.81 6.59
CA ILE A 171 12.00 4.58 7.05
C ILE A 171 10.93 5.12 6.11
N ALA A 172 11.15 6.27 5.46
CA ALA A 172 10.11 6.90 4.65
C ALA A 172 9.75 6.06 3.41
N PRO A 173 10.72 5.56 2.62
CA PRO A 173 10.45 4.62 1.52
C PRO A 173 9.88 3.30 2.00
N PHE A 174 10.27 2.83 3.20
CA PHE A 174 9.66 1.64 3.79
C PHE A 174 8.15 1.84 3.91
N PHE A 175 7.67 2.95 4.49
CA PHE A 175 6.23 3.26 4.58
C PHE A 175 5.60 3.83 3.30
N GLY A 176 6.34 3.93 2.18
CA GLY A 176 5.82 4.49 0.93
C GLY A 176 5.51 5.99 0.99
N ARG A 177 6.27 6.74 1.77
CA ARG A 177 6.14 8.20 1.96
C ARG A 177 7.40 8.93 1.52
N SER A 178 7.26 10.22 1.22
CA SER A 178 8.40 11.05 0.80
C SER A 178 9.30 11.45 1.96
N TYR A 179 8.73 11.65 3.14
CA TYR A 179 9.42 12.08 4.36
C TYR A 179 8.86 11.36 5.59
N TRP A 180 9.63 11.39 6.69
CA TRP A 180 9.26 10.80 7.97
C TRP A 180 9.67 11.69 9.13
N CYS A 181 8.80 11.81 10.13
CA CYS A 181 9.12 12.50 11.37
C CYS A 181 9.46 11.48 12.46
N HIS A 182 10.71 11.44 12.90
CA HIS A 182 11.18 10.52 13.96
C HIS A 182 10.60 10.84 15.35
N ASN A 183 10.10 12.06 15.57
CA ASN A 183 9.54 12.44 16.88
C ASN A 183 8.07 12.04 17.03
N CYS A 184 7.28 12.02 15.95
CA CYS A 184 5.86 11.64 16.00
C CYS A 184 5.51 10.35 15.24
N ASP A 185 6.52 9.69 14.67
CA ASP A 185 6.41 8.43 13.92
C ASP A 185 5.34 8.43 12.84
N LYS A 186 5.28 9.53 12.09
CA LYS A 186 4.36 9.72 10.95
C LYS A 186 5.12 10.06 9.68
N GLY A 187 4.76 9.35 8.61
CA GLY A 187 5.19 9.67 7.26
C GLY A 187 4.32 10.75 6.61
N TYR A 188 4.93 11.60 5.80
CA TYR A 188 4.27 12.72 5.13
C TYR A 188 4.91 13.01 3.77
N ASP A 189 4.18 13.66 2.88
CA ASP A 189 4.63 13.89 1.50
C ASP A 189 5.05 15.34 1.22
N GLN A 190 4.63 16.29 2.08
CA GLN A 190 4.97 17.71 1.95
C GLN A 190 5.55 18.24 3.26
N ARG A 191 6.80 18.74 3.24
CA ARG A 191 7.50 19.28 4.42
C ARG A 191 6.74 20.44 5.07
N THR A 192 6.16 21.33 4.28
CA THR A 192 5.46 22.54 4.74
C THR A 192 4.11 22.24 5.39
N LEU A 193 3.51 21.07 5.15
CA LEU A 193 2.21 20.68 5.72
C LEU A 193 2.35 19.79 6.96
N HIS A 194 3.53 19.24 7.22
CA HIS A 194 3.72 18.46 8.43
C HIS A 194 3.62 19.39 9.66
N ARG A 195 2.80 19.00 10.62
CA ARG A 195 2.62 19.67 11.90
C ARG A 195 2.58 18.60 12.99
N CYS A 196 3.46 18.71 13.97
CA CYS A 196 3.48 17.87 15.15
C CYS A 196 3.90 18.69 16.37
N GLN A 197 3.71 18.13 17.57
CA GLN A 197 4.02 18.82 18.84
C GLN A 197 5.50 19.22 18.99
N PHE A 198 6.38 18.56 18.24
CA PHE A 198 7.83 18.79 18.25
C PHE A 198 8.30 19.76 17.16
N MET A 199 7.39 20.35 16.38
CA MET A 199 7.74 21.34 15.36
C MET A 199 7.31 22.74 15.82
N CYS A 200 8.20 23.72 15.65
CA CYS A 200 7.85 25.11 15.83
C CYS A 200 6.79 25.53 14.80
N GLN A 201 5.69 26.11 15.26
CA GLN A 201 4.60 26.53 14.37
C GLN A 201 4.97 27.78 13.55
N MET A 202 5.99 28.54 13.96
CA MET A 202 6.39 29.79 13.31
C MET A 202 7.47 29.57 12.23
N CYS A 203 8.54 28.85 12.57
CA CYS A 203 9.67 28.59 11.68
C CYS A 203 9.74 27.14 11.16
N LEU A 204 8.80 26.27 11.52
CA LEU A 204 8.67 24.88 11.05
C LEU A 204 9.88 23.97 11.31
N ARG A 205 10.83 24.40 12.17
CA ARG A 205 11.98 23.60 12.61
C ARG A 205 11.59 22.73 13.80
N GLN A 206 12.15 21.52 13.87
CA GLN A 206 12.00 20.64 15.03
C GLN A 206 12.73 21.21 16.26
N ASP A 207 14.03 21.45 16.15
CA ASP A 207 14.85 21.98 17.25
C ASP A 207 14.88 23.52 17.26
N CYS A 208 13.71 24.14 17.33
CA CYS A 208 13.64 25.58 17.51
C CYS A 208 13.85 25.93 19.00
N PRO A 209 14.85 26.76 19.35
CA PRO A 209 14.97 27.29 20.70
C PRO A 209 13.71 28.12 20.99
N LYS A 210 12.87 27.66 21.91
CA LYS A 210 11.63 28.36 22.28
C LYS A 210 11.96 29.46 23.29
N GLU A 211 12.68 30.47 22.84
CA GLU A 211 13.01 31.68 23.61
C GLU A 211 11.75 32.57 23.70
N MET A 212 10.76 32.13 24.48
CA MET A 212 9.43 32.77 24.52
C MET A 212 9.43 34.15 25.18
N ASP A 213 10.46 34.48 25.96
CA ASP A 213 10.58 35.76 26.66
C ASP A 213 11.01 36.92 25.76
N SER A 214 11.45 36.64 24.52
CA SER A 214 11.93 37.63 23.56
C SER A 214 11.22 37.46 22.20
N LEU A 215 9.97 37.90 22.10
CA LEU A 215 9.24 37.88 20.84
C LEU A 215 9.74 38.96 19.89
N ILE A 216 10.13 38.56 18.67
CA ILE A 216 10.59 39.46 17.62
C ILE A 216 9.52 39.60 16.54
N PHE A 217 9.11 40.82 16.26
CA PHE A 217 8.13 41.15 15.24
C PHE A 217 8.78 41.31 13.87
N CYS A 218 8.29 40.58 12.86
CA CYS A 218 8.73 40.73 11.47
C CYS A 218 7.83 41.72 10.73
N THR A 219 8.39 42.85 10.29
CA THR A 219 7.66 43.88 9.54
C THR A 219 7.23 43.43 8.14
N SER A 220 7.93 42.46 7.53
CA SER A 220 7.64 41.97 6.18
C SER A 220 6.46 40.98 6.12
N CYS A 221 6.38 40.06 7.08
CA CYS A 221 5.30 39.06 7.13
C CYS A 221 4.27 39.29 8.25
N LEU A 222 4.49 40.28 9.12
CA LEU A 222 3.64 40.64 10.26
C LEU A 222 3.44 39.50 11.28
N ARG A 223 4.37 38.53 11.34
CA ARG A 223 4.39 37.42 12.31
C ARG A 223 5.38 37.73 13.44
N GLU A 224 5.15 37.09 14.59
CA GLU A 224 6.00 37.17 15.78
C GLU A 224 6.78 35.86 15.94
N PHE A 225 8.06 35.94 16.31
CA PHE A 225 8.92 34.77 16.43
C PHE A 225 9.59 34.72 17.81
N PRO A 226 9.64 33.55 18.48
CA PRO A 226 10.33 33.41 19.76
C PRO A 226 11.86 33.42 19.55
N GLY A 227 12.49 34.52 19.92
CA GLY A 227 13.94 34.67 19.89
C GLY A 227 14.56 34.93 18.52
N GLN A 228 15.84 35.29 18.56
CA GLN A 228 16.62 35.65 17.36
C GLN A 228 16.84 34.44 16.45
N SER A 229 17.03 33.24 17.00
CA SER A 229 17.24 32.02 16.22
C SER A 229 16.04 31.68 15.34
N CYS A 230 14.82 31.77 15.90
CA CYS A 230 13.59 31.54 15.15
C CYS A 230 13.39 32.61 14.07
N PHE A 231 13.71 33.87 14.40
CA PHE A 231 13.65 34.99 13.46
C PHE A 231 14.66 34.85 12.31
N VAL A 232 15.93 34.51 12.55
CA VAL A 232 16.88 34.35 11.44
C VAL A 232 16.47 33.18 10.53
N HIS A 233 16.01 32.07 11.11
CA HIS A 233 15.63 30.91 10.31
C HIS A 233 14.40 31.16 9.42
N HIS A 234 13.43 31.97 9.86
CA HIS A 234 12.26 32.26 9.02
C HIS A 234 12.60 33.11 7.78
N LEU A 235 13.69 33.89 7.83
CA LEU A 235 14.21 34.69 6.71
C LEU A 235 15.12 33.90 5.78
N ALA A 236 15.69 32.79 6.25
CA ALA A 236 16.61 31.97 5.48
C ALA A 236 15.93 31.37 4.24
N THR A 237 16.58 31.50 3.09
CA THR A 237 16.35 30.65 1.92
C THR A 237 17.17 29.38 2.07
N THR A 238 16.72 28.28 1.47
CA THR A 238 17.50 27.04 1.45
C THR A 238 17.72 26.61 0.02
N GLU A 239 18.93 26.17 -0.31
CA GLU A 239 19.22 25.60 -1.61
C GLU A 239 18.35 24.35 -1.83
N GLY A 240 17.68 24.29 -2.98
CA GLY A 240 16.92 23.11 -3.37
C GLY A 240 17.86 21.93 -3.56
N GLY A 241 17.56 20.80 -2.92
CA GLY A 241 18.32 19.57 -3.14
C GLY A 241 18.30 19.13 -4.61
N SER A 242 19.11 18.14 -4.97
CA SER A 242 19.29 17.62 -6.33
C SER A 242 17.98 17.26 -7.09
N LYS A 243 16.86 17.06 -6.38
CA LYS A 243 15.51 16.84 -6.97
C LYS A 243 14.79 18.10 -7.47
N ASN A 244 15.22 19.30 -7.09
CA ASN A 244 14.60 20.58 -7.46
C ASN A 244 15.43 21.34 -8.52
N ASN A 245 16.31 20.67 -9.27
CA ASN A 245 17.21 21.30 -10.25
C ASN A 245 18.04 22.48 -9.71
N GLY A 246 18.35 22.48 -8.40
CA GLY A 246 19.10 23.58 -7.76
C GLY A 246 18.32 24.89 -7.62
N THR A 247 17.00 24.90 -7.82
CA THR A 247 16.18 26.10 -7.57
C THR A 247 16.13 26.43 -6.08
N GLU A 248 16.36 27.69 -5.74
CA GLU A 248 16.28 28.18 -4.36
C GLU A 248 14.87 27.99 -3.80
N ILE A 249 14.77 27.43 -2.58
CA ILE A 249 13.52 27.33 -1.85
C ILE A 249 13.30 28.69 -1.16
N PRO A 250 12.17 29.38 -1.43
CA PRO A 250 11.88 30.67 -0.84
C PRO A 250 11.80 30.61 0.69
N SER A 251 12.13 31.70 1.38
CA SER A 251 12.05 31.76 2.84
C SER A 251 10.62 31.62 3.37
N LEU A 252 10.46 31.21 4.62
CA LEU A 252 9.13 31.13 5.23
C LEU A 252 8.47 32.52 5.34
N CYS A 253 9.27 33.59 5.41
CA CYS A 253 8.80 34.98 5.38
C CYS A 253 8.12 35.35 4.06
N SER A 254 8.66 34.90 2.92
CA SER A 254 8.07 35.19 1.61
C SER A 254 6.86 34.30 1.33
N GLN A 255 6.77 33.12 1.96
CA GLN A 255 5.66 32.19 1.74
C GLN A 255 4.43 32.46 2.61
N ASN A 256 4.58 33.00 3.83
CA ASN A 256 3.47 33.14 4.77
C ASN A 256 3.40 34.55 5.33
N LYS A 257 2.18 35.10 5.42
CA LYS A 257 1.89 36.41 6.02
C LYS A 257 0.81 36.30 7.09
N ARG A 258 0.79 37.24 8.03
CA ARG A 258 -0.31 37.41 9.01
C ARG A 258 -1.17 38.59 8.57
N CYS A 259 -2.48 38.40 8.57
CA CYS A 259 -3.39 39.50 8.33
C CYS A 259 -3.50 40.40 9.58
N PRO A 260 -3.37 41.73 9.47
CA PRO A 260 -3.54 42.63 10.61
C PRO A 260 -4.99 42.66 11.14
N ASN A 261 -5.98 42.40 10.28
CA ASN A 261 -7.40 42.48 10.64
C ASN A 261 -7.89 41.19 11.33
N CYS A 262 -7.77 40.03 10.67
CA CYS A 262 -8.24 38.75 11.24
C CYS A 262 -7.18 38.01 12.06
N ARG A 263 -5.94 38.51 12.11
CA ARG A 263 -4.78 37.92 12.81
C ARG A 263 -4.40 36.51 12.35
N MET A 264 -5.06 35.97 11.33
CA MET A 264 -4.82 34.65 10.76
C MET A 264 -3.55 34.65 9.92
N THR A 265 -2.77 33.57 10.02
CA THR A 265 -1.64 33.31 9.13
C THR A 265 -2.14 32.64 7.87
N PHE A 266 -1.76 33.17 6.71
CA PHE A 266 -2.13 32.63 5.40
C PHE A 266 -0.88 32.42 4.53
N SER A 267 -0.96 31.41 3.68
CA SER A 267 0.06 31.12 2.67
C SER A 267 -0.18 31.97 1.42
N LEU A 268 0.91 32.41 0.79
CA LEU A 268 0.92 32.99 -0.55
C LEU A 268 0.99 31.92 -1.64
N GLN A 269 1.20 30.65 -1.27
CA GLN A 269 1.14 29.55 -2.22
C GLN A 269 -0.28 29.43 -2.79
N HIS A 270 -0.39 29.29 -4.11
CA HIS A 270 -1.66 29.25 -4.86
C HIS A 270 -2.43 30.58 -4.89
N ARG A 271 -1.76 31.70 -4.63
CA ARG A 271 -2.29 33.04 -4.92
C ARG A 271 -1.60 33.62 -6.13
N GLU A 272 -2.36 34.38 -6.92
CA GLU A 272 -1.80 35.21 -7.97
C GLU A 272 -0.94 36.31 -7.36
N GLU A 273 0.07 36.74 -8.12
CA GLU A 273 0.97 37.80 -7.70
C GLU A 273 0.19 39.11 -7.47
N GLY A 274 0.35 39.72 -6.30
CA GLY A 274 -0.38 40.92 -5.92
C GLY A 274 -1.80 40.70 -5.35
N ALA A 275 -2.32 39.47 -5.35
CA ALA A 275 -3.63 39.18 -4.76
C ALA A 275 -3.65 39.46 -3.24
N LYS A 276 -4.65 40.23 -2.80
CA LYS A 276 -4.84 40.57 -1.38
C LYS A 276 -5.55 39.43 -0.64
N HIS A 277 -5.18 39.23 0.63
CA HIS A 277 -5.90 38.34 1.54
C HIS A 277 -7.29 38.92 1.85
N GLN A 278 -8.31 38.07 1.77
CA GLN A 278 -9.67 38.38 2.24
C GLN A 278 -9.94 37.63 3.54
N CYS A 279 -10.32 38.35 4.60
CA CYS A 279 -10.62 37.74 5.89
C CYS A 279 -11.80 36.76 5.77
N GLY A 280 -11.65 35.56 6.34
CA GLY A 280 -12.64 34.49 6.23
C GLY A 280 -12.48 33.58 5.00
N GLU A 281 -11.51 33.86 4.12
CA GLU A 281 -11.25 32.97 2.98
C GLU A 281 -10.60 31.64 3.42
N THR A 282 -10.95 30.57 2.72
CA THR A 282 -10.35 29.24 2.84
C THR A 282 -9.79 28.78 1.50
N PHE A 283 -8.80 27.88 1.52
CA PHE A 283 -8.30 27.28 0.29
C PHE A 283 -9.18 26.11 -0.13
N CYS A 284 -9.81 26.20 -1.29
CA CYS A 284 -10.57 25.08 -1.84
C CYS A 284 -9.64 24.08 -2.52
N LYS A 285 -9.61 22.84 -2.02
CA LYS A 285 -8.81 21.75 -2.61
C LYS A 285 -9.27 21.31 -4.00
N ASN A 286 -10.53 21.61 -4.36
CA ASN A 286 -11.14 21.21 -5.62
C ASN A 286 -10.74 22.14 -6.77
N CYS A 287 -11.05 23.44 -6.67
CA CYS A 287 -10.67 24.44 -7.69
C CYS A 287 -9.30 25.09 -7.46
N LYS A 288 -8.63 24.79 -6.35
CA LYS A 288 -7.27 25.27 -6.01
C LYS A 288 -7.14 26.79 -5.91
N ILE A 289 -8.21 27.48 -5.53
CA ILE A 289 -8.22 28.93 -5.26
C ILE A 289 -8.71 29.23 -3.85
N HIS A 290 -8.43 30.43 -3.36
CA HIS A 290 -8.94 30.94 -2.10
C HIS A 290 -10.34 31.54 -2.29
N VAL A 291 -11.27 31.20 -1.40
CA VAL A 291 -12.71 31.49 -1.54
C VAL A 291 -13.36 31.71 -0.18
N ILE A 292 -14.45 32.47 -0.14
CA ILE A 292 -15.28 32.60 1.06
C ILE A 292 -16.23 31.40 1.13
N PRO A 293 -16.21 30.59 2.22
CA PRO A 293 -16.99 29.35 2.30
C PRO A 293 -18.49 29.51 2.02
N GLY A 294 -19.10 30.62 2.44
CA GLY A 294 -20.54 30.87 2.26
C GLY A 294 -20.98 30.96 0.79
N ASP A 295 -20.10 31.47 -0.08
CA ASP A 295 -20.42 31.73 -1.49
C ASP A 295 -19.83 30.66 -2.43
N HIS A 296 -19.16 29.65 -1.88
CA HIS A 296 -18.38 28.70 -2.66
C HIS A 296 -19.05 27.34 -2.83
N GLN A 297 -19.61 27.10 -4.02
CA GLN A 297 -20.33 25.87 -4.34
C GLN A 297 -19.48 24.80 -5.06
N CYS A 298 -18.17 24.73 -4.78
CA CYS A 298 -17.26 23.77 -5.43
C CYS A 298 -17.24 22.41 -4.71
N TYR A 299 -18.40 21.74 -4.71
CA TYR A 299 -18.55 20.44 -4.07
C TYR A 299 -18.06 19.30 -4.96
N ILE A 300 -18.22 19.44 -6.29
CA ILE A 300 -17.90 18.44 -7.29
C ILE A 300 -17.19 19.12 -8.47
N MET A 301 -16.15 18.48 -9.02
CA MET A 301 -15.39 19.00 -10.17
C MET A 301 -15.58 18.12 -11.41
N PRO A 302 -15.54 18.71 -12.61
CA PRO A 302 -15.51 17.96 -13.84
C PRO A 302 -14.24 17.09 -13.92
N ILE A 303 -14.37 15.92 -14.55
CA ILE A 303 -13.24 15.01 -14.75
C ILE A 303 -12.79 15.09 -16.20
N ASN A 304 -11.50 15.34 -16.39
CA ASN A 304 -10.85 15.27 -17.70
C ASN A 304 -9.78 14.18 -17.72
N PHE A 305 -10.03 13.12 -18.48
CA PHE A 305 -9.04 12.07 -18.71
C PHE A 305 -8.03 12.52 -19.76
N SER A 306 -6.74 12.41 -19.43
CA SER A 306 -5.65 12.68 -20.37
C SER A 306 -5.65 11.68 -21.53
N PRO A 307 -5.01 11.99 -22.68
CA PRO A 307 -4.91 11.07 -23.81
C PRO A 307 -4.34 9.70 -23.43
N ALA A 308 -3.33 9.67 -22.55
CA ALA A 308 -2.73 8.44 -22.04
C ALA A 308 -3.71 7.61 -21.19
N GLN A 309 -4.50 8.27 -20.33
CA GLN A 309 -5.54 7.59 -19.55
C GLN A 309 -6.61 7.01 -20.47
N ARG A 310 -7.11 7.78 -21.44
CA ARG A 310 -8.11 7.31 -22.41
C ARG A 310 -7.61 6.11 -23.22
N LYS A 311 -6.34 6.14 -23.65
CA LYS A 311 -5.69 5.00 -24.30
C LYS A 311 -5.73 3.75 -23.40
N LYS A 312 -5.32 3.88 -22.14
CA LYS A 312 -5.39 2.79 -21.15
C LYS A 312 -6.80 2.24 -20.97
N HIS A 313 -7.82 3.10 -20.90
CA HIS A 313 -9.22 2.65 -20.79
C HIS A 313 -9.66 1.80 -21.99
N ARG A 314 -9.24 2.14 -23.21
CA ARG A 314 -9.58 1.37 -24.42
C ARG A 314 -8.85 0.03 -24.51
N GLU A 315 -7.57 0.03 -24.15
CA GLU A 315 -6.66 -1.13 -24.28
C GLU A 315 -6.70 -2.07 -23.07
N THR A 316 -7.58 -1.83 -22.09
CA THR A 316 -7.71 -2.73 -20.93
C THR A 316 -8.36 -4.05 -21.35
N GLU A 317 -7.63 -5.14 -21.11
CA GLU A 317 -8.10 -6.51 -21.29
C GLU A 317 -8.70 -7.07 -19.99
N PHE A 318 -9.57 -8.07 -20.14
CA PHE A 318 -10.29 -8.71 -19.03
C PHE A 318 -10.25 -10.22 -19.20
N LEU A 319 -9.93 -10.96 -18.13
CA LEU A 319 -10.39 -12.34 -17.98
C LEU A 319 -11.63 -12.39 -17.11
N TYR A 320 -12.46 -13.35 -17.46
CA TYR A 320 -13.64 -13.77 -16.74
C TYR A 320 -13.34 -15.16 -16.22
N PHE A 321 -13.65 -15.41 -14.96
CA PHE A 321 -13.51 -16.74 -14.41
C PHE A 321 -14.61 -17.05 -13.43
N ASP A 322 -14.79 -18.35 -13.22
CA ASP A 322 -15.58 -18.90 -12.14
C ASP A 322 -14.87 -20.14 -11.61
N LEU A 323 -15.16 -20.47 -10.36
CA LEU A 323 -14.56 -21.60 -9.67
C LEU A 323 -15.66 -22.39 -8.96
N GLU A 324 -15.66 -23.69 -9.17
CA GLU A 324 -16.39 -24.59 -8.28
C GLU A 324 -15.53 -24.87 -7.06
N THR A 325 -16.18 -24.99 -5.91
CA THR A 325 -15.51 -25.32 -4.65
C THR A 325 -16.29 -26.40 -3.91
N PHE A 326 -15.57 -27.26 -3.20
CA PHE A 326 -16.18 -28.13 -2.19
C PHE A 326 -15.69 -27.74 -0.79
N THR A 327 -16.46 -28.14 0.21
CA THR A 327 -16.09 -27.94 1.61
C THR A 327 -15.42 -29.21 2.12
N SER A 328 -14.18 -29.10 2.56
CA SER A 328 -13.46 -30.19 3.22
C SER A 328 -14.06 -30.47 4.61
N ALA A 329 -13.75 -31.62 5.20
CA ALA A 329 -14.27 -32.05 6.50
C ALA A 329 -13.97 -31.07 7.65
N ASP A 330 -12.92 -30.28 7.51
CA ASP A 330 -12.50 -29.21 8.43
C ASP A 330 -13.21 -27.85 8.19
N GLY A 331 -14.15 -27.79 7.24
CA GLY A 331 -14.85 -26.56 6.87
C GLY A 331 -14.09 -25.67 5.90
N THR A 332 -12.93 -26.10 5.40
CA THR A 332 -12.14 -25.32 4.42
C THR A 332 -12.73 -25.43 3.02
N LEU A 333 -12.96 -24.30 2.35
CA LEU A 333 -13.34 -24.26 0.94
C LEU A 333 -12.12 -24.54 0.05
N ILE A 334 -12.24 -25.55 -0.81
CA ILE A 334 -11.18 -25.99 -1.73
C ILE A 334 -11.72 -25.92 -3.17
N PRO A 335 -11.07 -25.16 -4.07
CA PRO A 335 -11.42 -25.19 -5.49
C PRO A 335 -11.21 -26.57 -6.11
N ASN A 336 -12.22 -27.08 -6.81
CA ASN A 336 -12.15 -28.34 -7.57
C ASN A 336 -12.24 -28.14 -9.09
N LEU A 337 -12.76 -27.01 -9.56
CA LEU A 337 -12.79 -26.65 -10.97
C LEU A 337 -12.57 -25.15 -11.12
N ALA A 338 -11.85 -24.77 -12.16
CA ALA A 338 -11.71 -23.39 -12.58
C ALA A 338 -11.92 -23.27 -14.08
N VAL A 339 -12.83 -22.39 -14.49
CA VAL A 339 -12.98 -21.99 -15.88
C VAL A 339 -12.55 -20.54 -16.00
N VAL A 340 -11.68 -20.27 -16.97
CA VAL A 340 -11.16 -18.93 -17.23
C VAL A 340 -11.21 -18.65 -18.72
N GLN A 341 -11.67 -17.45 -19.07
CA GLN A 341 -11.79 -16.99 -20.44
C GLN A 341 -11.22 -15.59 -20.59
N ASN A 342 -10.31 -15.40 -21.55
CA ASN A 342 -10.04 -14.13 -22.21
C ASN A 342 -10.82 -14.10 -23.51
N GLY A 343 -11.04 -12.94 -24.11
CA GLY A 343 -11.62 -12.82 -25.47
C GLY A 343 -10.90 -13.63 -26.57
N PHE A 344 -9.77 -14.30 -26.29
CA PHE A 344 -9.00 -15.15 -27.19
C PHE A 344 -8.61 -16.54 -26.63
N VAL A 345 -8.67 -16.76 -25.31
CA VAL A 345 -8.11 -17.96 -24.66
C VAL A 345 -9.12 -18.54 -23.69
N ASN A 346 -9.47 -19.81 -23.88
CA ASN A 346 -10.31 -20.57 -22.97
C ASN A 346 -9.46 -21.63 -22.27
N ALA A 347 -9.43 -21.60 -20.94
CA ALA A 347 -8.72 -22.57 -20.10
C ALA A 347 -9.68 -23.17 -19.07
N VAL A 348 -9.63 -24.50 -18.92
CA VAL A 348 -10.38 -25.25 -17.91
C VAL A 348 -9.38 -26.09 -17.11
N LEU A 349 -9.37 -25.95 -15.79
CA LEU A 349 -8.48 -26.66 -14.88
C LEU A 349 -9.30 -27.38 -13.79
N PRO A 350 -9.02 -28.66 -13.48
CA PRO A 350 -7.98 -29.51 -14.06
C PRO A 350 -8.38 -30.06 -15.44
N LYS A 351 -7.39 -30.45 -16.25
CA LYS A 351 -7.64 -31.02 -17.59
C LYS A 351 -8.32 -32.40 -17.55
N THR A 352 -8.27 -33.10 -16.41
CA THR A 352 -8.88 -34.41 -16.13
C THR A 352 -9.98 -34.27 -15.07
N ASN A 353 -10.95 -35.20 -15.01
CA ASN A 353 -12.06 -35.23 -14.02
C ASN A 353 -11.62 -35.47 -12.55
N GLU A 354 -10.35 -35.25 -12.23
CA GLU A 354 -9.78 -35.48 -10.91
C GLU A 354 -9.77 -34.18 -10.09
N PRO A 355 -9.75 -34.26 -8.74
CA PRO A 355 -9.60 -33.08 -7.90
C PRO A 355 -8.32 -32.29 -8.23
N ILE A 356 -8.36 -30.96 -8.11
CA ILE A 356 -7.16 -30.12 -8.30
C ILE A 356 -6.14 -30.45 -7.20
N GLU A 357 -5.04 -31.11 -7.57
CA GLU A 357 -3.85 -31.33 -6.75
C GLU A 357 -3.17 -30.00 -6.39
N GLU A 358 -2.36 -29.99 -5.33
CA GLU A 358 -1.71 -28.77 -4.83
C GLU A 358 -0.81 -28.08 -5.88
N THR A 359 -0.13 -28.85 -6.71
CA THR A 359 0.62 -28.39 -7.89
C THR A 359 -0.26 -27.69 -8.92
N SER A 360 -1.45 -28.23 -9.20
CA SER A 360 -2.42 -27.62 -10.12
C SER A 360 -3.11 -26.37 -9.52
N ARG A 361 -3.20 -26.25 -8.19
CA ARG A 361 -3.67 -25.01 -7.51
C ARG A 361 -2.67 -23.88 -7.65
N ASP A 362 -1.38 -24.20 -7.55
CA ASP A 362 -0.31 -23.23 -7.75
C ASP A 362 -0.23 -22.78 -9.21
N GLU A 363 -0.40 -23.70 -10.17
CA GLU A 363 -0.56 -23.35 -11.59
C GLU A 363 -1.79 -22.48 -11.85
N LEU A 364 -2.94 -22.81 -11.25
CA LEU A 364 -4.16 -22.01 -11.34
C LEU A 364 -3.93 -20.61 -10.77
N CYS A 365 -3.33 -20.49 -9.59
CA CYS A 365 -3.03 -19.18 -9.01
C CYS A 365 -2.02 -18.41 -9.85
N LYS A 366 -0.95 -19.03 -10.31
CA LYS A 366 0.02 -18.41 -11.24
C LYS A 366 -0.65 -17.95 -12.53
N PHE A 367 -1.61 -18.72 -13.05
CA PHE A 367 -2.38 -18.37 -14.24
C PHE A 367 -3.37 -17.23 -13.98
N LEU A 368 -4.16 -17.29 -12.90
CA LEU A 368 -5.07 -16.21 -12.47
C LEU A 368 -4.31 -14.94 -12.09
N ILE A 369 -3.05 -15.05 -11.67
CA ILE A 369 -2.20 -13.91 -11.25
C ILE A 369 -1.30 -13.42 -12.39
N SER A 370 -1.29 -14.13 -13.52
CA SER A 370 -0.79 -13.59 -14.78
C SER A 370 -1.60 -12.32 -15.15
N PRO A 371 -1.09 -11.42 -16.03
CA PRO A 371 -1.55 -10.03 -16.18
C PRO A 371 -3.02 -9.76 -16.54
N GLN A 372 -3.93 -10.73 -16.45
CA GLN A 372 -5.18 -10.73 -17.20
C GLN A 372 -6.46 -10.93 -16.34
N CYS A 373 -6.44 -11.39 -15.07
CA CYS A 373 -7.66 -11.95 -14.41
C CYS A 373 -8.62 -11.08 -13.56
N HIS A 374 -9.95 -11.30 -13.63
CA HIS A 374 -10.96 -10.66 -12.75
C HIS A 374 -12.20 -11.56 -12.34
N ASN A 375 -12.59 -11.47 -11.05
CA ASN A 375 -13.83 -11.92 -10.34
C ASN A 375 -13.92 -13.27 -9.56
N CYS A 376 -14.23 -13.14 -8.25
CA CYS A 376 -14.82 -14.10 -7.28
C CYS A 376 -14.27 -15.54 -7.07
N LEU A 377 -13.07 -15.64 -6.50
CA LEU A 377 -12.83 -16.11 -5.11
C LEU A 377 -11.58 -15.39 -4.61
N THR A 378 -11.74 -14.10 -4.38
CA THR A 378 -10.64 -13.20 -3.98
C THR A 378 -9.93 -13.64 -2.71
N ASN A 379 -10.61 -14.35 -1.80
CA ASN A 379 -9.99 -14.86 -0.58
C ASN A 379 -8.99 -15.99 -0.85
N PHE A 380 -9.23 -16.81 -1.88
CA PHE A 380 -8.29 -17.85 -2.30
C PHE A 380 -7.04 -17.24 -2.93
N ILE A 381 -7.22 -16.27 -3.83
CA ILE A 381 -6.11 -15.52 -4.42
C ILE A 381 -5.34 -14.75 -3.34
N LEU A 382 -6.04 -14.12 -2.39
CA LEU A 382 -5.40 -13.44 -1.26
C LEU A 382 -4.61 -14.43 -0.40
N LYS A 383 -5.17 -15.60 -0.06
CA LYS A 383 -4.48 -16.64 0.71
C LYS A 383 -3.23 -17.13 -0.01
N TRP A 384 -3.31 -17.39 -1.33
CA TRP A 384 -2.14 -17.77 -2.12
C TRP A 384 -1.10 -16.65 -2.20
N CYS A 385 -1.53 -15.40 -2.43
CA CYS A 385 -0.64 -14.24 -2.44
C CYS A 385 0.08 -14.13 -1.09
N LEU A 386 -0.66 -14.21 0.01
CA LEU A 386 -0.09 -14.18 1.35
C LEU A 386 0.80 -15.38 1.65
N ALA A 387 0.57 -16.55 1.06
CA ALA A 387 1.41 -17.75 1.13
C ALA A 387 2.63 -17.69 0.19
N ASN A 388 2.66 -16.76 -0.77
CA ASN A 388 3.78 -16.55 -1.70
C ASN A 388 4.50 -15.21 -1.48
N GLY A 389 4.20 -14.52 -0.39
CA GLY A 389 4.89 -13.28 -0.01
C GLY A 389 4.48 -12.11 -0.89
N ILE A 390 3.29 -12.17 -1.48
CA ILE A 390 2.72 -11.09 -2.28
C ILE A 390 1.69 -10.39 -1.41
N ILE A 391 1.98 -9.15 -1.00
CA ILE A 391 0.99 -8.29 -0.34
C ILE A 391 0.35 -7.41 -1.40
N PRO A 392 -0.99 -7.50 -1.59
CA PRO A 392 -1.69 -6.59 -2.47
C PRO A 392 -1.48 -5.14 -2.03
N GLN A 393 -1.13 -4.26 -2.97
CA GLN A 393 -0.85 -2.85 -2.71
C GLN A 393 -2.11 -2.07 -2.33
N LYS A 394 -3.27 -2.57 -2.77
CA LYS A 394 -4.58 -2.00 -2.49
C LYS A 394 -5.57 -3.12 -2.25
N GLN A 395 -6.35 -2.98 -1.18
CA GLN A 395 -7.47 -3.88 -0.86
C GLN A 395 -8.64 -2.99 -0.47
N ILE A 396 -9.73 -3.07 -1.23
CA ILE A 396 -11.01 -2.46 -0.85
C ILE A 396 -11.92 -3.59 -0.40
N ILE A 397 -12.32 -3.56 0.86
CA ILE A 397 -13.17 -4.58 1.47
C ILE A 397 -14.51 -3.96 1.89
N ASN A 398 -15.58 -4.77 1.83
CA ASN A 398 -16.87 -4.45 2.41
C ASN A 398 -17.30 -5.64 3.30
N GLY A 399 -17.13 -5.48 4.60
CA GLY A 399 -17.18 -6.61 5.54
C GLY A 399 -16.11 -7.65 5.17
N THR A 400 -16.53 -8.90 4.99
CA THR A 400 -15.65 -10.02 4.60
C THR A 400 -15.45 -10.15 3.09
N LYS A 401 -16.07 -9.30 2.27
CA LYS A 401 -15.99 -9.37 0.80
C LYS A 401 -14.92 -8.43 0.27
N ILE A 402 -13.97 -8.97 -0.49
CA ILE A 402 -12.99 -8.17 -1.21
C ILE A 402 -13.64 -7.65 -2.50
N MET A 403 -13.72 -6.34 -2.60
CA MET A 403 -14.36 -5.62 -3.70
C MET A 403 -13.37 -5.32 -4.82
N GLN A 404 -12.15 -4.96 -4.43
CA GLN A 404 -11.03 -4.74 -5.33
C GLN A 404 -9.73 -5.15 -4.66
N MET A 405 -8.84 -5.78 -5.43
CA MET A 405 -7.49 -6.10 -4.99
C MET A 405 -6.51 -5.77 -6.11
N ASP A 406 -5.51 -4.92 -5.84
CA ASP A 406 -4.45 -4.60 -6.79
C ASP A 406 -3.16 -5.31 -6.35
N ILE A 407 -2.66 -6.20 -7.20
CA ILE A 407 -1.45 -6.98 -7.00
C ILE A 407 -0.39 -6.48 -7.98
N CYS A 408 0.70 -5.93 -7.46
CA CYS A 408 1.86 -5.55 -8.26
C CYS A 408 3.11 -6.21 -7.69
N ASN A 409 3.72 -7.10 -8.46
CA ASN A 409 5.00 -7.72 -8.13
C ASN A 409 5.91 -7.66 -9.38
N PRO A 410 6.80 -6.65 -9.46
CA PRO A 410 7.72 -6.48 -10.58
C PRO A 410 8.68 -7.66 -10.76
N THR A 411 9.05 -8.36 -9.69
CA THR A 411 9.96 -9.51 -9.73
C THR A 411 9.32 -10.71 -10.43
N LEU A 412 8.01 -10.85 -10.32
CA LEU A 412 7.22 -11.91 -10.96
C LEU A 412 6.50 -11.42 -12.23
N GLY A 413 6.71 -10.16 -12.64
CA GLY A 413 6.02 -9.57 -13.79
C GLY A 413 4.50 -9.38 -13.60
N ILE A 414 4.01 -9.42 -12.35
CA ILE A 414 2.59 -9.35 -12.05
C ILE A 414 2.16 -7.88 -11.92
N ASN A 415 1.14 -7.48 -12.68
CA ASN A 415 0.44 -6.21 -12.51
C ASN A 415 -1.05 -6.45 -12.76
N LEU A 416 -1.74 -6.89 -11.71
CA LEU A 416 -3.11 -7.35 -11.77
C LEU A 416 -4.01 -6.46 -10.92
N ARG A 417 -5.19 -6.18 -11.45
CA ARG A 417 -6.32 -5.70 -10.66
C ARG A 417 -7.37 -6.80 -10.68
N ILE A 418 -8.02 -7.03 -9.55
CA ILE A 418 -9.15 -7.96 -9.42
C ILE A 418 -10.33 -7.15 -8.94
N HIS A 419 -11.48 -7.37 -9.56
CA HIS A 419 -12.74 -6.68 -9.29
C HIS A 419 -13.79 -7.68 -8.83
N CYS A 420 -14.97 -7.16 -8.46
CA CYS A 420 -16.20 -7.91 -8.30
C CYS A 420 -17.25 -7.30 -9.25
N SER A 421 -17.58 -7.98 -10.35
CA SER A 421 -18.54 -7.54 -11.38
C SER A 421 -19.91 -7.21 -10.79
N TYR A 422 -20.37 -7.99 -9.80
CA TYR A 422 -21.67 -7.83 -9.13
C TYR A 422 -21.92 -6.42 -8.57
N ARG A 423 -20.86 -5.62 -8.34
CA ARG A 423 -21.01 -4.27 -7.79
C ARG A 423 -21.25 -3.20 -8.84
N GLN A 424 -20.88 -3.46 -10.09
CA GLN A 424 -21.32 -2.66 -11.22
C GLN A 424 -22.60 -3.19 -11.85
N ILE A 425 -22.77 -4.52 -11.89
CA ILE A 425 -23.94 -5.20 -12.44
C ILE A 425 -24.61 -5.97 -11.30
N PRO A 426 -25.47 -5.34 -10.48
CA PRO A 426 -26.06 -5.94 -9.27
C PRO A 426 -27.21 -6.88 -9.60
N LEU A 427 -26.99 -7.78 -10.56
CA LEU A 427 -27.94 -8.79 -11.02
C LEU A 427 -27.36 -10.18 -10.78
N LYS A 428 -28.23 -11.18 -10.63
CA LYS A 428 -27.74 -12.57 -10.67
C LYS A 428 -27.30 -12.84 -12.10
N LEU A 429 -26.33 -13.74 -12.25
CA LEU A 429 -25.82 -14.13 -13.55
C LEU A 429 -26.94 -14.65 -14.48
N PHE A 430 -27.87 -15.39 -13.89
CA PHE A 430 -29.10 -15.85 -14.55
C PHE A 430 -29.93 -14.73 -15.19
N ASP A 431 -29.92 -13.52 -14.61
CA ASP A 431 -30.73 -12.39 -15.10
C ASP A 431 -29.99 -11.58 -16.18
N PHE A 432 -28.71 -11.86 -16.47
CA PHE A 432 -27.91 -11.10 -17.43
C PHE A 432 -28.49 -11.13 -18.86
N PRO A 433 -28.92 -12.29 -19.40
CA PRO A 433 -29.40 -12.34 -20.76
C PRO A 433 -30.60 -11.43 -21.02
N ALA A 434 -31.61 -11.50 -20.16
CA ALA A 434 -32.78 -10.63 -20.24
C ALA A 434 -32.43 -9.15 -20.02
N ALA A 435 -31.62 -8.84 -19.01
CA ALA A 435 -31.31 -7.45 -18.62
C ALA A 435 -30.37 -6.72 -19.60
N LEU A 436 -29.55 -7.45 -20.34
CA LEU A 436 -28.56 -6.91 -21.28
C LEU A 436 -28.87 -7.24 -22.75
N GLU A 437 -30.07 -7.78 -23.01
CA GLU A 437 -30.53 -8.19 -24.34
C GLU A 437 -29.56 -9.15 -25.04
N LEU A 438 -28.96 -10.07 -24.27
CA LEU A 438 -28.23 -11.18 -24.85
C LEU A 438 -29.24 -12.17 -25.44
N LYS A 439 -28.82 -13.00 -26.40
CA LYS A 439 -29.70 -14.03 -26.96
C LYS A 439 -30.14 -14.99 -25.86
N ASP A 440 -31.39 -14.83 -25.43
CA ASP A 440 -31.99 -15.53 -24.30
C ASP A 440 -32.55 -16.84 -24.81
N ASP A 441 -31.75 -17.90 -24.78
CA ASP A 441 -32.11 -19.15 -25.41
C ASP A 441 -32.70 -20.15 -24.40
N LYS A 442 -33.70 -19.69 -23.65
CA LYS A 442 -34.53 -20.56 -22.80
C LYS A 442 -35.13 -21.71 -23.62
N THR A 443 -35.49 -21.42 -24.87
CA THR A 443 -35.95 -22.40 -25.86
C THR A 443 -34.88 -23.44 -26.17
N TYR A 444 -33.62 -23.03 -26.36
CA TYR A 444 -32.49 -23.94 -26.48
C TYR A 444 -32.23 -24.74 -25.21
N PHE A 445 -32.33 -24.14 -24.02
CA PHE A 445 -32.16 -24.88 -22.76
C PHE A 445 -33.20 -25.99 -22.62
N ASP A 446 -34.48 -25.68 -22.89
CA ASP A 446 -35.56 -26.66 -22.81
C ASP A 446 -35.39 -27.78 -23.87
N GLN A 447 -34.93 -27.43 -25.08
CA GLN A 447 -34.61 -28.40 -26.15
C GLN A 447 -33.38 -29.27 -25.81
N TRP A 448 -32.32 -28.67 -25.27
CA TRP A 448 -31.13 -29.38 -24.80
C TRP A 448 -31.49 -30.31 -23.64
N TYR A 449 -32.24 -29.85 -22.65
CA TYR A 449 -32.65 -30.65 -21.49
C TYR A 449 -33.52 -31.85 -21.90
N ALA A 450 -34.45 -31.65 -22.83
CA ALA A 450 -35.26 -32.73 -23.40
C ALA A 450 -34.40 -33.73 -24.19
N GLY A 451 -33.44 -33.25 -25.00
CA GLY A 451 -32.51 -34.06 -25.77
C GLY A 451 -31.53 -34.85 -24.91
N GLU A 452 -30.95 -34.23 -23.89
CA GLU A 452 -30.06 -34.86 -22.91
C GLU A 452 -30.75 -35.98 -22.13
N LYS A 453 -31.98 -35.74 -21.68
CA LYS A 453 -32.80 -36.73 -20.99
C LYS A 453 -33.08 -37.96 -21.85
N GLN A 454 -33.21 -37.78 -23.17
CA GLN A 454 -33.37 -38.87 -24.14
C GLN A 454 -32.03 -39.54 -24.51
N ALA A 455 -30.95 -38.77 -24.65
CA ALA A 455 -29.67 -39.24 -25.17
C ALA A 455 -28.81 -39.99 -24.13
N LYS A 456 -28.95 -39.65 -22.83
CA LYS A 456 -28.11 -40.21 -21.76
C LYS A 456 -28.69 -41.46 -21.07
N ASP A 457 -29.86 -41.96 -21.47
CA ASP A 457 -30.52 -43.14 -20.85
C ASP A 457 -30.57 -43.05 -19.30
N GLY A 458 -30.73 -41.84 -18.76
CA GLY A 458 -30.71 -41.57 -17.32
C GLY A 458 -29.34 -41.65 -16.62
N ARG A 459 -28.23 -41.84 -17.34
CA ARG A 459 -26.87 -41.80 -16.77
C ARG A 459 -26.34 -40.36 -16.69
N TYR A 460 -26.19 -39.86 -15.48
CA TYR A 460 -25.70 -38.51 -15.19
C TYR A 460 -24.21 -38.54 -14.81
N ASP A 461 -23.34 -38.01 -15.66
CA ASP A 461 -21.92 -37.79 -15.32
C ASP A 461 -21.79 -36.44 -14.62
N PHE A 462 -21.78 -36.47 -13.29
CA PHE A 462 -21.70 -35.28 -12.45
C PHE A 462 -20.49 -34.40 -12.79
N ASN A 463 -19.34 -35.00 -13.15
CA ASN A 463 -18.13 -34.23 -13.42
C ASN A 463 -18.19 -33.52 -14.77
N ALA A 464 -18.73 -34.17 -15.79
CA ALA A 464 -18.93 -33.55 -17.10
C ALA A 464 -19.96 -32.40 -17.02
N GLU A 465 -21.07 -32.63 -16.32
CA GLU A 465 -22.14 -31.63 -16.15
C GLU A 465 -21.69 -30.41 -15.34
N LEU A 466 -20.91 -30.63 -14.27
CA LEU A 466 -20.33 -29.55 -13.47
C LEU A 466 -19.38 -28.68 -14.30
N ARG A 467 -18.59 -29.29 -15.19
CA ARG A 467 -17.70 -28.56 -16.13
C ARG A 467 -18.48 -27.71 -17.11
N ASP A 468 -19.51 -28.28 -17.71
CA ASP A 468 -20.34 -27.57 -18.69
C ASP A 468 -21.17 -26.46 -18.05
N TYR A 469 -21.63 -26.66 -16.82
CA TYR A 469 -22.28 -25.62 -16.02
C TYR A 469 -21.33 -24.45 -15.74
N CYS A 470 -20.17 -24.71 -15.12
CA CYS A 470 -19.20 -23.68 -14.78
C CYS A 470 -18.70 -22.92 -16.03
N LYS A 471 -18.54 -23.62 -17.17
CA LYS A 471 -18.19 -22.98 -18.43
C LYS A 471 -19.27 -22.04 -18.96
N ARG A 472 -20.54 -22.46 -18.91
CA ARG A 472 -21.68 -21.61 -19.29
C ARG A 472 -21.78 -20.38 -18.41
N ASP A 473 -21.54 -20.51 -17.10
CA ASP A 473 -21.54 -19.37 -16.19
C ASP A 473 -20.45 -18.34 -16.57
N VAL A 474 -19.25 -18.79 -16.92
CA VAL A 474 -18.19 -17.89 -17.40
C VAL A 474 -18.54 -17.26 -18.77
N ASP A 475 -19.17 -18.01 -19.68
CA ASP A 475 -19.64 -17.46 -20.97
C ASP A 475 -20.65 -16.33 -20.76
N VAL A 476 -21.68 -16.55 -19.93
CA VAL A 476 -22.72 -15.54 -19.62
C VAL A 476 -22.09 -14.33 -18.93
N LEU A 477 -21.13 -14.56 -18.01
CA LEU A 477 -20.44 -13.48 -17.30
C LEU A 477 -19.62 -12.63 -18.27
N ARG A 478 -18.87 -13.26 -19.18
CA ARG A 478 -18.08 -12.59 -20.22
C ARG A 478 -18.98 -11.74 -21.10
N ASP A 479 -20.02 -12.35 -21.66
CA ASP A 479 -20.87 -11.69 -22.65
C ASP A 479 -21.64 -10.52 -22.03
N GLY A 480 -22.15 -10.69 -20.80
CA GLY A 480 -22.80 -9.60 -20.07
C GLY A 480 -21.83 -8.46 -19.71
N CYS A 481 -20.62 -8.77 -19.26
CA CYS A 481 -19.61 -7.74 -18.96
C CYS A 481 -19.15 -7.00 -20.23
N GLN A 482 -19.02 -7.68 -21.36
CA GLN A 482 -18.67 -7.07 -22.65
C GLN A 482 -19.78 -6.12 -23.11
N LYS A 483 -21.04 -6.57 -23.09
CA LYS A 483 -22.19 -5.73 -23.45
C LYS A 483 -22.30 -4.50 -22.55
N TRP A 484 -22.14 -4.69 -21.23
CA TRP A 484 -22.08 -3.58 -20.27
C TRP A 484 -20.96 -2.59 -20.60
N ARG A 485 -19.76 -3.09 -20.92
CA ARG A 485 -18.63 -2.27 -21.32
C ARG A 485 -18.93 -1.45 -22.57
N GLU A 486 -19.52 -2.05 -23.59
CA GLU A 486 -19.90 -1.38 -24.84
C GLU A 486 -20.84 -0.21 -24.57
N ILE A 487 -21.96 -0.45 -23.89
CA ILE A 487 -22.98 0.57 -23.57
C ILE A 487 -22.34 1.78 -22.87
N PHE A 488 -21.55 1.53 -21.82
CA PHE A 488 -20.95 2.60 -21.04
C PHE A 488 -19.79 3.31 -21.75
N MET A 489 -19.04 2.60 -22.60
CA MET A 489 -18.00 3.22 -23.41
C MET A 489 -18.59 4.13 -24.48
N GLU A 490 -19.73 3.78 -25.07
CA GLU A 490 -20.47 4.65 -25.99
C GLU A 490 -20.88 5.95 -25.30
N ILE A 491 -21.58 5.86 -24.16
CA ILE A 491 -22.04 7.02 -23.38
C ILE A 491 -20.86 7.92 -22.97
N SER A 492 -19.79 7.31 -22.46
CA SER A 492 -18.64 8.04 -21.89
C SER A 492 -17.63 8.54 -22.93
N GLY A 493 -17.75 8.17 -24.20
CA GLY A 493 -16.76 8.49 -25.23
C GLY A 493 -15.43 7.74 -25.04
N GLY A 494 -15.52 6.44 -24.77
CA GLY A 494 -14.39 5.51 -24.71
C GLY A 494 -13.78 5.31 -23.32
N ILE A 495 -14.50 5.63 -22.25
CA ILE A 495 -14.05 5.35 -20.88
C ILE A 495 -14.58 3.98 -20.43
N CYS A 496 -13.68 3.03 -20.23
CA CYS A 496 -14.04 1.71 -19.74
C CYS A 496 -14.64 1.79 -18.33
N PRO A 497 -15.85 1.23 -18.10
CA PRO A 497 -16.58 1.35 -16.84
C PRO A 497 -15.87 0.66 -15.67
N PHE A 498 -15.25 -0.50 -15.91
CA PHE A 498 -14.53 -1.28 -14.89
C PHE A 498 -13.27 -0.58 -14.35
N ASN A 499 -12.68 0.32 -15.14
CA ASN A 499 -11.56 1.16 -14.68
C ASN A 499 -12.00 2.49 -14.06
N ALA A 500 -13.19 2.97 -14.44
CA ALA A 500 -13.68 4.29 -14.06
C ALA A 500 -14.33 4.27 -12.67
N GLY A 501 -15.10 3.23 -12.35
CA GLY A 501 -15.78 3.08 -11.07
C GLY A 501 -15.62 1.66 -10.52
N LEU A 502 -15.78 1.48 -9.21
CA LEU A 502 -15.85 0.14 -8.60
C LEU A 502 -17.31 -0.34 -8.47
N THR A 503 -18.23 0.61 -8.26
CA THR A 503 -19.67 0.37 -8.14
C THR A 503 -20.42 1.15 -9.22
N ILE A 504 -21.66 0.74 -9.52
CA ILE A 504 -22.53 1.47 -10.45
C ILE A 504 -22.67 2.95 -10.06
N ALA A 505 -22.84 3.25 -8.76
CA ALA A 505 -22.95 4.63 -8.27
C ALA A 505 -21.66 5.43 -8.53
N SER A 506 -20.49 4.83 -8.31
CA SER A 506 -19.20 5.49 -8.59
C SER A 506 -19.00 5.72 -10.09
N LEU A 507 -19.44 4.78 -10.94
CA LEU A 507 -19.39 4.89 -12.39
C LEU A 507 -20.31 6.01 -12.90
N CYS A 508 -21.57 6.03 -12.43
CA CYS A 508 -22.52 7.10 -12.75
C CYS A 508 -21.98 8.46 -12.36
N SER A 509 -21.36 8.58 -11.17
CA SER A 509 -20.71 9.83 -10.74
C SER A 509 -19.54 10.23 -11.65
N VAL A 510 -18.72 9.29 -12.12
CA VAL A 510 -17.64 9.61 -13.09
C VAL A 510 -18.22 10.09 -14.41
N ILE A 511 -19.22 9.42 -14.95
CA ILE A 511 -19.83 9.78 -16.23
C ILE A 511 -20.53 11.14 -16.14
N TRP A 512 -21.28 11.37 -15.05
CA TRP A 512 -21.91 12.65 -14.79
C TRP A 512 -20.88 13.79 -14.79
N ARG A 513 -19.77 13.62 -14.05
CA ARG A 513 -18.67 14.60 -14.00
C ARG A 513 -17.89 14.75 -15.31
N LEU A 514 -17.91 13.74 -16.17
CA LEU A 514 -17.19 13.76 -17.45
C LEU A 514 -18.01 14.41 -18.57
N LYS A 515 -19.34 14.26 -18.54
CA LYS A 515 -20.22 14.58 -19.67
C LYS A 515 -21.20 15.72 -19.39
N PHE A 516 -21.60 15.89 -18.14
CA PHE A 516 -22.73 16.75 -17.78
C PHE A 516 -22.35 17.86 -16.81
N LEU A 517 -21.29 17.69 -16.03
CA LEU A 517 -20.72 18.77 -15.20
C LEU A 517 -19.81 19.64 -16.06
N VAL A 518 -20.18 20.92 -16.20
CA VAL A 518 -19.45 21.95 -16.95
C VAL A 518 -18.45 22.67 -16.05
#